data_AF-A0A0F9ULY5-F1
#
_entry.id   AF-A0A0F9ULY5-F1
#
_cell.length_a   1.000
_cell.length_b   1.000
_cell.length_c   1.000
_cell.angle_alpha   90.00
_cell.angle_beta   90.00
_cell.angle_gamma   90.00
#
_symmetry.space_group_name_H-M   'P 1'
#
loop_
_entity.id
_entity.type
_entity.pdbx_description
1 polymer ?
#
loop_
_entity_poly.entity_id
_entity_poly.type
_entity_poly.pdbx_seq_one_letter_code
_entity_poly.pdbx_strand_id
1 'polypeptide(L)'
;MINFSWIREKLLSSKKYWSKLEEIIITTSDDLETDIDLQLKGERIFEILSQIILDICTHIIAHSKEPPPQTYSDCMKKLGKLDVITPLTAEKTISLVKMRNIVVH
;
A
#
# COMPACT_ATOMS: atom_id res chain seq x y z
N MET A 1 -16.03 3.52 15.54
CA MET A 1 -15.46 2.21 15.97
C MET A 1 -14.74 1.60 14.78
N ILE A 2 -13.62 0.88 15.00
CA ILE A 2 -12.92 0.20 13.90
C ILE A 2 -13.86 -0.79 13.23
N ASN A 3 -14.14 -0.57 11.94
CA ASN A 3 -14.92 -1.49 11.10
C ASN A 3 -14.04 -2.59 10.51
N PHE A 4 -14.02 -3.76 11.16
CA PHE A 4 -13.24 -4.92 10.71
C PHE A 4 -13.78 -5.60 9.45
N SER A 5 -15.10 -5.53 9.18
CA SER A 5 -15.67 -6.08 7.94
C SER A 5 -15.14 -5.34 6.73
N TRP A 6 -15.16 -4.01 6.79
CA TRP A 6 -14.66 -3.16 5.72
C TRP A 6 -13.15 -3.33 5.50
N ILE A 7 -12.35 -3.44 6.56
CA ILE A 7 -10.90 -3.74 6.44
C ILE A 7 -10.70 -5.09 5.75
N ARG A 8 -11.47 -6.12 6.16
CA ARG A 8 -11.41 -7.45 5.54
C ARG A 8 -11.78 -7.40 4.06
N GLU A 9 -12.84 -6.68 3.70
CA GLU A 9 -13.27 -6.51 2.30
C GLU A 9 -12.20 -5.81 1.47
N LYS A 10 -11.56 -4.74 2.00
CA LYS A 10 -10.44 -4.06 1.35
C LYS A 10 -9.25 -5.01 1.11
N LEU A 11 -8.86 -5.79 2.12
CA LEU A 11 -7.80 -6.80 2.00
C LEU A 11 -8.16 -7.94 1.04
N LEU A 12 -9.42 -8.37 1.00
CA LEU A 12 -9.86 -9.38 0.02
C LEU A 12 -9.85 -8.80 -1.41
N SER A 13 -10.27 -7.54 -1.55
CA SER A 13 -10.26 -6.84 -2.84
C SER A 13 -8.84 -6.58 -3.36
N SER A 14 -7.83 -6.51 -2.48
CA SER A 14 -6.44 -6.32 -2.88
C SER A 14 -5.84 -7.56 -3.55
N LYS A 15 -6.34 -8.77 -3.24
CA LYS A 15 -5.81 -10.04 -3.76
C LYS A 15 -5.78 -10.09 -5.30
N LYS A 16 -6.82 -9.60 -5.97
CA LYS A 16 -6.87 -9.59 -7.44
C LYS A 16 -5.79 -8.69 -8.06
N TYR A 17 -5.43 -7.59 -7.38
CA TYR A 17 -4.37 -6.69 -7.81
C TYR A 17 -3.00 -7.27 -7.50
N TRP A 18 -2.87 -7.95 -6.34
CA TRP A 18 -1.66 -8.69 -5.99
C TRP A 18 -1.33 -9.76 -7.03
N SER A 19 -2.30 -10.61 -7.40
CA SER A 19 -2.09 -11.62 -8.44
C SER A 19 -1.68 -11.02 -9.79
N LYS A 20 -2.21 -9.84 -10.14
CA LYS A 20 -1.81 -9.14 -11.37
C LYS A 20 -0.40 -8.54 -11.28
N LEU A 21 0.04 -8.11 -10.09
CA LEU A 21 1.40 -7.67 -9.87
C LEU A 21 2.38 -8.86 -9.97
N GLU A 22 2.02 -10.02 -9.39
CA GLU A 22 2.81 -11.25 -9.50
C GLU A 22 2.98 -11.68 -10.96
N GLU A 23 1.92 -11.61 -11.77
CA GLU A 23 2.00 -11.87 -13.21
C GLU A 23 3.02 -10.96 -13.91
N ILE A 24 3.08 -9.67 -13.55
CA ILE A 24 4.00 -8.70 -14.15
C ILE A 24 5.45 -8.96 -13.71
N ILE A 25 5.67 -9.35 -12.44
CA ILE A 25 6.99 -9.66 -11.89
C ILE A 25 7.60 -10.92 -12.55
N ILE A 26 6.75 -11.86 -12.98
CA ILE A 26 7.19 -13.09 -13.66
C ILE A 26 7.65 -12.81 -15.10
N THR A 27 7.11 -11.80 -15.75
CA THR A 27 7.59 -11.32 -17.05
C THR A 27 9.01 -10.78 -16.89
N THR A 28 9.94 -11.14 -17.78
CA THR A 28 11.37 -10.83 -17.67
C THR A 28 11.66 -9.32 -17.60
N SER A 29 12.71 -8.95 -16.85
CA SER A 29 13.15 -7.55 -16.63
C SER A 29 13.32 -6.76 -17.93
N ASP A 30 13.79 -7.42 -18.99
CA ASP A 30 14.03 -6.79 -20.30
C ASP A 30 12.73 -6.30 -20.97
N ASP A 31 11.62 -7.03 -20.76
CA ASP A 31 10.32 -6.63 -21.28
C ASP A 31 9.75 -5.46 -20.47
N LEU A 32 10.00 -5.43 -19.15
CA LEU A 32 9.52 -4.33 -18.30
C LEU A 32 10.19 -3.00 -18.64
N GLU A 33 11.47 -2.97 -18.99
CA GLU A 33 12.17 -1.73 -19.34
C GLU A 33 11.79 -1.19 -20.73
N THR A 34 11.28 -2.05 -21.61
CA THR A 34 11.01 -1.72 -23.02
C THR A 34 9.53 -1.65 -23.36
N ASP A 35 8.64 -2.22 -22.55
CA ASP A 35 7.19 -2.22 -22.72
C ASP A 35 6.51 -1.18 -21.82
N ILE A 36 6.14 -0.05 -22.43
CA ILE A 36 5.45 1.06 -21.76
C ILE A 36 4.08 0.65 -21.19
N ASP A 37 3.36 -0.26 -21.86
CA ASP A 37 2.05 -0.70 -21.39
C ASP A 37 2.20 -1.56 -20.13
N LEU A 38 3.25 -2.37 -20.07
CA LEU A 38 3.60 -3.17 -18.89
C LEU A 38 4.01 -2.28 -17.71
N GLN A 39 4.81 -1.24 -17.95
CA GLN A 39 5.20 -0.24 -16.94
C GLN A 39 3.98 0.46 -16.36
N LEU A 40 3.14 1.08 -17.21
CA LEU A 40 1.94 1.81 -16.78
C LEU A 40 0.96 0.92 -16.01
N LYS A 41 0.82 -0.34 -16.43
CA LYS A 41 0.00 -1.32 -15.73
C LYS A 41 0.56 -1.66 -14.35
N GLY A 42 1.87 -1.88 -14.24
CA GLY A 42 2.57 -2.14 -12.98
C GLY A 42 2.44 -0.97 -12.00
N GLU A 43 2.71 0.24 -12.48
CA GLU A 43 2.56 1.50 -11.75
C GLU A 43 1.14 1.68 -11.21
N ARG A 44 0.13 1.46 -12.05
CA ARG A 44 -1.28 1.57 -11.65
C ARG A 44 -1.67 0.55 -10.58
N ILE A 45 -1.22 -0.70 -10.72
CA ILE A 45 -1.49 -1.74 -9.73
C ILE A 45 -0.82 -1.39 -8.40
N PHE A 46 0.42 -0.93 -8.45
CA PHE A 46 1.18 -0.51 -7.28
C PHE A 46 0.52 0.68 -6.55
N GLU A 47 0.01 1.67 -7.30
CA GLU A 47 -0.75 2.77 -6.76
C GLU A 47 -2.01 2.28 -6.02
N ILE A 48 -2.80 1.40 -6.65
CA ILE A 48 -4.04 0.86 -6.06
C ILE A 48 -3.75 0.11 -4.76
N LEU A 49 -2.74 -0.76 -4.75
CA LEU A 49 -2.36 -1.52 -3.55
C LEU A 49 -1.91 -0.59 -2.41
N SER A 50 -1.10 0.43 -2.73
CA SER A 50 -0.67 1.44 -1.77
C SER A 50 -1.85 2.24 -1.21
N GLN A 51 -2.80 2.62 -2.05
CA GLN A 51 -4.00 3.34 -1.62
C GLN A 51 -4.87 2.51 -0.68
N ILE A 52 -5.04 1.21 -0.94
CA ILE A 52 -5.78 0.30 -0.05
C ILE A 52 -5.14 0.27 1.35
N ILE A 53 -3.80 0.22 1.42
CA ILE A 53 -3.07 0.24 2.70
C ILE A 53 -3.31 1.57 3.43
N LEU A 54 -3.28 2.70 2.72
CA LEU A 54 -3.53 4.03 3.28
C LEU A 54 -4.97 4.19 3.78
N ASP A 55 -5.95 3.70 3.03
CA ASP A 55 -7.36 3.68 3.42
C ASP A 55 -7.56 2.91 4.74
N ILE A 56 -6.95 1.73 4.86
CA ILE A 56 -6.99 0.93 6.10
C ILE A 56 -6.29 1.67 7.24
N CYS A 57 -5.11 2.21 6.97
CA CYS A 57 -4.30 2.92 7.96
C CYS A 57 -5.05 4.12 8.55
N THR A 58 -5.59 4.98 7.70
CA THR A 58 -6.36 6.17 8.09
C THR A 58 -7.61 5.82 8.88
N HIS A 59 -8.34 4.77 8.47
CA HIS A 59 -9.50 4.27 9.21
C HIS A 59 -9.15 3.76 10.61
N ILE A 60 -8.03 3.06 10.77
CA ILE A 60 -7.55 2.59 12.09
C ILE A 60 -7.14 3.79 12.95
N ILE A 61 -6.33 4.71 12.42
CA ILE A 61 -5.84 5.88 13.18
C ILE A 61 -6.99 6.79 13.60
N ALA A 62 -7.99 7.01 12.74
CA ALA A 62 -9.19 7.81 13.04
C ALA A 62 -9.99 7.28 14.24
N HIS A 63 -9.79 6.02 14.62
CA HIS A 63 -10.43 5.37 15.75
C HIS A 63 -9.47 5.09 16.92
N SER A 64 -8.27 5.67 16.88
CA SER A 64 -7.25 5.56 17.91
C SER A 64 -7.13 6.86 18.72
N LYS A 65 -6.20 6.91 19.68
CA LYS A 65 -5.84 8.15 20.40
C LYS A 65 -4.78 9.00 19.68
N GLU A 66 -4.26 8.50 18.56
CA GLU A 66 -3.24 9.21 17.79
C GLU A 66 -3.85 10.37 16.99
N PRO A 67 -3.13 11.50 16.81
CA PRO A 67 -3.59 12.53 15.90
C PRO A 67 -3.57 12.02 14.45
N PRO A 68 -4.40 12.61 13.55
CA PRO A 68 -4.43 12.24 12.14
C PRO A 68 -3.03 12.29 11.49
N PRO A 69 -2.70 11.34 10.60
CA PRO A 69 -1.39 11.30 9.96
C PRO A 69 -1.18 12.52 9.07
N GLN A 70 0.01 13.12 9.15
CA GLN A 70 0.37 14.30 8.33
C GLN A 70 0.94 13.92 6.96
N THR A 71 1.47 12.70 6.85
CA THR A 71 2.03 12.15 5.61
C THR A 71 1.73 10.66 5.51
N TYR A 72 1.89 10.07 4.33
CA TYR A 72 1.76 8.61 4.17
C TYR A 72 2.80 7.83 4.97
N SER A 73 4.03 8.34 5.08
CA SER A 73 5.05 7.75 5.94
C SER A 73 4.67 7.82 7.42
N ASP A 74 4.08 8.93 7.86
CA ASP A 74 3.57 9.09 9.22
C ASP A 74 2.44 8.09 9.53
N CYS A 75 1.59 7.79 8.54
CA CYS A 75 0.57 6.75 8.66
C CYS A 75 1.18 5.39 9.04
N MET A 76 2.22 4.95 8.34
CA MET A 76 2.89 3.67 8.62
C MET A 76 3.59 3.66 9.99
N LYS A 77 4.22 4.78 10.39
CA LYS A 77 4.83 4.93 11.72
C LYS A 77 3.79 4.79 12.84
N LYS A 78 2.63 5.41 12.67
CA LYS A 78 1.52 5.33 13.63
C LYS A 78 0.95 3.92 13.75
N LEU A 79 0.82 3.18 12.65
CA LEU A 79 0.42 1.77 12.72
C LEU A 79 1.43 0.91 13.50
N GLY A 80 2.73 1.14 13.32
CA GLY A 80 3.77 0.49 14.12
C GLY A 80 3.69 0.84 15.60
N LYS A 81 3.45 2.12 15.94
CA LYS A 81 3.29 2.59 17.32
C LYS A 81 2.04 2.01 18.01
N LEU A 82 1.00 1.72 17.24
CA LEU A 82 -0.24 1.09 17.74
C LEU A 82 -0.15 -0.44 17.79
N ASP A 83 1.02 -1.04 17.53
CA ASP A 83 1.25 -2.48 17.46
C ASP A 83 0.32 -3.22 16.47
N VAL A 84 -0.21 -2.50 15.47
CA VAL A 84 -1.04 -3.08 14.40
C VAL A 84 -0.18 -3.86 13.40
N ILE A 85 1.03 -3.38 13.17
CA ILE A 85 2.06 -4.03 12.36
C ILE A 85 3.38 -4.03 13.11
N THR A 86 4.26 -4.97 12.79
CA THR A 86 5.59 -5.00 13.40
C THR A 86 6.41 -3.75 13.03
N PRO A 87 7.38 -3.32 13.86
CA PRO A 87 8.26 -2.21 13.50
C PRO A 87 8.99 -2.42 12.16
N LEU A 88 9.42 -3.65 11.88
CA LEU A 88 10.05 -4.02 10.61
C LEU A 88 9.09 -3.83 9.43
N THR A 89 7.83 -4.24 9.58
CA THR A 89 6.80 -4.02 8.56
C THR A 89 6.55 -2.52 8.38
N ALA A 90 6.44 -1.75 9.46
CA ALA A 90 6.25 -0.30 9.39
C ALA A 90 7.37 0.38 8.58
N GLU A 91 8.64 0.04 8.87
CA GLU A 91 9.79 0.57 8.14
C GLU A 91 9.77 0.21 6.65
N LYS A 92 9.56 -1.06 6.31
CA LYS A 92 9.46 -1.50 4.90
C LYS A 92 8.33 -0.80 4.15
N THR A 93 7.20 -0.61 4.82
CA THR A 93 6.02 0.02 4.19
C THR A 93 6.20 1.53 4.03
N ILE A 94 7.02 2.19 4.84
CA ILE A 94 7.40 3.60 4.63
C ILE A 94 8.11 3.78 3.29
N SER A 95 9.04 2.89 2.94
CA SER A 95 9.72 2.92 1.64
C SER A 95 8.75 2.72 0.49
N LEU A 96 7.78 1.80 0.66
CA LEU A 96 6.74 1.53 -0.33
C LEU A 96 5.85 2.76 -0.60
N VAL A 97 5.35 3.41 0.46
CA VAL A 97 4.49 4.61 0.27
C VAL A 97 5.25 5.81 -0.31
N LYS A 98 6.56 5.89 -0.10
CA LYS A 98 7.40 6.90 -0.77
C LYS A 98 7.54 6.61 -2.26
N MET A 99 7.76 5.35 -2.63
CA MET A 99 7.79 4.95 -4.04
C MET A 99 6.47 5.28 -4.74
N ARG A 100 5.32 5.14 -4.06
CA ARG A 100 4.02 5.51 -4.64
C ARG A 100 3.96 6.98 -5.00
N ASN A 101 4.58 7.86 -4.22
CA ASN A 101 4.61 9.28 -4.55
C ASN A 101 5.44 9.58 -5.81
N ILE A 102 6.52 8.83 -6.05
CA ILE A 102 7.35 8.96 -7.26
C ILE A 102 6.60 8.43 -8.49
N VAL A 103 5.84 7.36 -8.32
CA VAL A 103 5.05 6.76 -9.41
C VAL A 103 3.85 7.63 -9.80
N VAL A 104 3.27 8.38 -8.86
CA VAL A 104 2.04 9.16 -9.08
C VAL A 104 2.33 10.62 -9.48
N HIS A 105 3.48 11.18 -9.10
CA HIS A 105 3.84 12.59 -9.29
C HIS A 105 5.21 12.74 -9.93
#